data_AF-A0A2P5N2Q5-F1
#
_entry.id   AF-A0A2P5N2Q5-F1
#
_cell.length_a   1.000
_cell.length_b   1.000
_cell.length_c   1.000
_cell.angle_alpha   90.00
_cell.angle_beta   90.00
_cell.angle_gamma   90.00
#
_symmetry.space_group_name_H-M   'P 1'
#
loop_
_entity.id
_entity.type
_entity.pdbx_description
1 polymer ?
#
loop_
_entity_poly.entity_id
_entity_poly.type
_entity_poly.pdbx_seq_one_letter_code
_entity_poly.pdbx_strand_id
1 'polypeptide(L)' 'MKDLIHAAVNLEYRYAGDTMPRAVLGLNAAMFKTYLCFMANRRCMQIGLDALYPGASKPFPWMKTFLNPECDRIPNRC' A
#
# COMPACT_ATOMS: atom_id res chain seq x y z
N MET A 1 -5.89 16.40 -4.68
CA MET A 1 -4.84 15.50 -4.13
C MET A 1 -5.35 14.08 -3.90
N LYS A 2 -6.56 13.89 -3.32
CA LYS A 2 -7.21 12.58 -3.19
C LYS A 2 -7.35 11.84 -4.55
N ASP A 3 -7.69 12.56 -5.62
CA ASP A 3 -7.84 11.98 -6.96
C ASP A 3 -6.52 11.46 -7.56
N LEU A 4 -5.40 12.12 -7.26
CA LEU A 4 -4.07 11.67 -7.70
C LEU A 4 -3.68 10.34 -7.02
N ILE A 5 -4.00 10.20 -5.73
CA ILE A 5 -3.78 8.96 -4.99
C ILE A 5 -4.68 7.85 -5.55
N HIS A 6 -5.93 8.16 -5.87
CA HIS A 6 -6.86 7.21 -6.47
C HIS A 6 -6.40 6.75 -7.87
N ALA A 7 -5.90 7.69 -8.69
CA ALA A 7 -5.33 7.39 -9.99
C ALA A 7 -4.06 6.52 -9.87
N ALA A 8 -3.18 6.82 -8.91
CA ALA A 8 -1.98 6.03 -8.64
C ALA A 8 -2.32 4.59 -8.23
N VAL A 9 -3.29 4.40 -7.32
CA VAL A 9 -3.75 3.07 -6.90
C VAL A 9 -4.31 2.27 -8.08
N ASN A 10 -5.06 2.91 -8.98
CA ASN A 10 -5.58 2.24 -10.18
C ASN A 10 -4.47 1.85 -11.17
N LEU A 11 -3.44 2.67 -11.32
CA LEU A 11 -2.27 2.36 -12.15
C LEU A 11 -1.51 1.15 -11.60
N GLU A 12 -1.23 1.14 -10.31
CA GLU A 12 -0.57 0.03 -9.62
C GLU A 12 -1.39 -1.25 -9.69
N TYR A 13 -2.73 -1.15 -9.60
CA TYR A 13 -3.61 -2.30 -9.74
C TYR A 13 -3.51 -2.93 -11.14
N ARG A 14 -3.52 -2.10 -12.20
CA ARG A 14 -3.34 -2.57 -13.58
C ARG A 14 -1.96 -3.20 -13.77
N TYR A 15 -0.93 -2.52 -13.28
CA TYR A 15 0.45 -3.02 -13.34
C TYR A 15 0.60 -4.38 -12.63
N ALA A 16 0.01 -4.53 -11.45
CA ALA A 16 0.04 -5.80 -10.71
C ALA A 16 -0.72 -6.92 -11.42
N GLY A 17 -1.84 -6.61 -12.08
CA GLY A 17 -2.59 -7.57 -12.89
C GLY A 17 -1.77 -8.08 -14.09
N ASP A 18 -1.06 -7.18 -14.77
CA ASP A 18 -0.26 -7.51 -15.95
C ASP A 18 1.04 -8.25 -15.58
N THR A 19 1.65 -7.91 -14.44
CA THR A 19 2.91 -8.54 -13.97
C THR A 19 2.71 -9.83 -13.19
N MET A 20 1.53 -10.03 -12.60
CA MET A 20 1.18 -11.24 -11.85
C MET A 20 -0.04 -11.94 -12.47
N PRO A 21 0.02 -12.41 -13.73
CA PRO A 21 -1.10 -13.08 -14.38
C PRO A 21 -1.41 -14.44 -13.73
N ARG A 22 -0.46 -15.02 -13.00
CA ARG A 22 -0.64 -16.20 -12.14
C ARG A 22 -0.19 -15.82 -10.74
N ALA A 23 -1.01 -16.11 -9.73
CA ALA A 23 -0.65 -15.91 -8.33
C ALA A 23 0.68 -16.62 -8.05
N VAL A 24 1.72 -15.85 -7.71
CA VAL A 24 3.02 -16.39 -7.29
C VAL A 24 2.87 -16.90 -5.86
N LEU A 25 3.63 -17.94 -5.49
CA LEU A 25 3.56 -18.63 -4.21
C LEU A 25 3.33 -17.66 -3.01
N GLY A 26 2.08 -17.55 -2.53
CA GLY A 26 1.70 -16.69 -1.39
C GLY A 26 1.34 -15.22 -1.69
N LEU A 27 1.30 -14.80 -2.96
CA LEU A 27 0.92 -13.46 -3.41
C LEU A 27 -0.22 -13.54 -4.43
N ASN A 28 -1.40 -13.09 -4.00
CA ASN A 28 -2.58 -12.95 -4.84
C ASN A 28 -2.83 -11.46 -5.16
N ALA A 29 -3.17 -11.14 -6.40
CA ALA A 29 -3.57 -9.80 -6.83
C ALA A 29 -4.66 -9.18 -5.94
N ALA A 30 -5.59 -9.99 -5.42
CA ALA A 30 -6.61 -9.53 -4.48
C ALA A 30 -6.02 -9.06 -3.14
N MET A 31 -5.00 -9.75 -2.61
CA MET A 31 -4.30 -9.33 -1.39
C MET A 31 -3.43 -8.08 -1.63
N PHE A 32 -2.84 -7.96 -2.82
CA PHE A 32 -2.08 -6.78 -3.22
C PHE A 32 -2.95 -5.52 -3.24
N LYS A 33 -4.18 -5.62 -3.76
CA LYS A 33 -5.16 -4.53 -3.72
C LYS A 33 -5.42 -4.03 -2.30
N THR A 34 -5.64 -4.93 -1.35
CA THR A 34 -5.86 -4.56 0.07
C THR A 34 -4.62 -3.89 0.67
N TYR A 35 -3.41 -4.34 0.31
CA TYR A 35 -2.17 -3.72 0.74
C TYR A 35 -1.98 -2.30 0.18
N LEU A 36 -2.29 -2.08 -1.10
CA LEU A 36 -2.26 -0.74 -1.71
C LEU A 36 -3.23 0.22 -1.02
N CYS A 37 -4.45 -0.21 -0.71
CA CYS A 37 -5.40 0.60 0.04
C CYS A 37 -4.86 1.00 1.42
N PHE A 38 -4.19 0.06 2.12
CA PHE A 38 -3.54 0.34 3.39
C PHE A 38 -2.40 1.36 3.26
N MET A 39 -1.56 1.23 2.23
CA MET A 39 -0.46 2.18 1.96
C MET A 39 -0.98 3.57 1.58
N ALA A 40 -2.04 3.65 0.77
CA ALA A 40 -2.69 4.91 0.39
C ALA A 40 -3.24 5.65 1.62
N ASN A 41 -3.89 4.94 2.54
CA ASN A 41 -4.35 5.52 3.80
C ASN A 41 -3.20 6.07 4.64
N ARG A 42 -2.09 5.33 4.74
CA ARG A 42 -0.91 5.78 5.49
C ARG A 42 -0.32 7.07 4.89
N ARG A 43 -0.24 7.16 3.56
CA ARG A 43 0.22 8.38 2.87
C ARG A 43 -0.74 9.55 3.08
N CYS A 44 -2.05 9.30 3.07
CA CYS A 44 -3.04 10.35 3.40
C CYS A 44 -2.83 10.87 4.83
N MET A 45 -2.67 9.97 5.80
CA MET A 45 -2.42 10.35 7.20
C MET A 45 -1.12 11.14 7.39
N GLN A 46 -0.05 10.82 6.64
CA GLN A 46 1.22 11.58 6.67
C GLN A 46 1.05 13.03 6.20
N ILE A 47 0.08 13.28 5.33
CA ILE A 47 -0.21 14.60 4.74
C ILE A 47 -1.35 15.32 5.50
N GLY A 48 -1.93 14.69 6.53
CA GLY A 48 -3.07 15.23 7.28
C GLY A 48 -4.41 15.12 6.54
N LEU A 49 -4.51 14.24 5.54
CA LEU A 49 -5.74 13.94 4.80
C LEU A 49 -6.49 12.75 5.42
N ASP A 50 -7.82 12.79 5.36
CA ASP A 50 -8.67 11.66 5.77
C ASP A 50 -8.39 10.40 4.96
N ALA A 51 -8.55 9.25 5.61
CA ALA A 51 -8.35 7.94 5.00
C ALA A 51 -9.35 7.72 3.84
N LEU A 52 -8.81 7.36 2.67
CA LEU A 52 -9.59 7.08 1.46
C LEU A 52 -10.30 5.72 1.50
N TYR A 53 -9.74 4.74 2.21
CA TYR A 53 -10.24 3.37 2.26
C TYR A 53 -10.36 2.86 3.71
N PRO A 54 -11.38 3.29 4.47
CA PRO A 54 -11.59 2.81 5.83
C PRO A 54 -11.77 1.28 5.84
N GLY A 55 -11.00 0.57 6.67
CA GLY A 55 -11.08 -0.89 6.80
C GLY A 55 -9.98 -1.69 6.08
N ALA A 56 -9.09 -1.05 5.32
CA ALA A 56 -7.92 -1.73 4.79
C ALA A 56 -6.93 -2.07 5.92
N SER A 57 -6.76 -3.35 6.22
CA SER A 57 -5.82 -3.87 7.23
C SER A 57 -4.61 -4.52 6.56
N LYS A 58 -3.46 -4.60 7.26
CA LYS A 58 -2.22 -5.20 6.74
C LYS A 58 -2.46 -6.68 6.41
N PRO A 59 -2.47 -7.08 5.12
CA PRO A 59 -2.78 -8.46 4.74
C PRO A 59 -1.56 -9.40 4.88
N PHE A 60 -0.34 -8.86 5.01
CA PHE A 60 0.89 -9.64 5.08
C PHE A 60 1.57 -9.56 6.46
N PRO A 61 1.49 -10.62 7.28
CA PRO A 61 2.13 -10.66 8.61
C PRO A 61 3.66 -10.53 8.54
N TRP A 62 4.29 -11.13 7.52
CA TRP A 62 5.74 -11.12 7.31
C TRP A 62 6.29 -9.75 6.86
N MET A 63 5.45 -8.88 6.33
CA MET A 63 5.84 -7.54 5.84
C MET A 63 5.83 -6.47 6.94
N LYS A 64 5.46 -6.85 8.18
CA LYS A 64 5.44 -5.94 9.34
C LYS A 64 6.84 -5.47 9.74
N THR A 65 7.88 -6.24 9.43
CA THR A 65 9.28 -5.94 9.78
C THR A 65 9.83 -4.73 9.04
N PHE A 66 9.48 -4.54 7.77
CA PHE A 66 9.99 -3.44 6.95
C PHE A 66 9.19 -2.15 7.12
N LEU A 67 7.94 -2.25 7.57
CA LEU A 67 7.05 -1.12 7.79
C LEU A 67 6.95 -0.75 9.28
N ASN A 68 8.10 -0.63 9.94
CA ASN A 68 8.18 -0.09 11.29
C ASN A 68 8.06 1.44 11.23
N PRO A 69 7.05 2.07 11.87
CA PRO A 69 6.93 3.54 11.91
C PRO A 69 8.09 4.26 12.60
N GLU A 70 8.98 3.55 13.30
CA GLU A 70 10.22 4.13 13.85
C GLU A 70 11.29 4.35 12.76
N CYS A 71 11.32 3.53 11.70
CA CYS A 71 12.32 3.65 10.64
C CYS A 71 12.05 4.84 9.71
N ASP A 72 10.78 5.14 9.44
CA ASP A 72 10.35 6.30 8.63
C ASP A 72 10.50 7.66 9.36
N ARG A 73 10.92 7.65 10.63
CA ARG A 73 10.99 8.87 11.46
C ARG A 73 12.39 9.48 11.55
N ILE A 74 13.40 8.88 10.92
CA ILE A 74 14.78 9.37 10.95
C ILE A 74 15.11 9.97 9.57
N PRO A 75 15.23 11.31 9.45
CA PRO A 75 15.44 11.97 8.16
C PRO A 75 16.87 11.87 7.61
N ASN A 76 17.66 10.84 7.97
CA ASN A 76 19.01 10.57 7.44
C ASN A 76 19.60 9.25 7.97
N ARG A 77 19.11 8.09 7.49
CA ARG A 77 19.88 6.84 7.45
C ARG A 77 19.62 6.09 6.15
N CYS A 78 20.35 6.49 5.11
CA CYS A 78 21.26 5.61 4.37
C CYS A 78 22.66 6.21 4.51
#